data_AF-A0A1V5KS26-F1
#
_entry.id   AF-A0A1V5KS26-F1
#
_cell.length_a   1.000
_cell.length_b   1.000
_cell.length_c   1.000
_cell.angle_alpha   90.00
_cell.angle_beta   90.00
_cell.angle_gamma   90.00
#
_symmetry.space_group_name_H-M   'P 1'
#
loop_
_entity.id
_entity.type
_entity.pdbx_description
1 polymer ?
#
loop_
_entity_poly.entity_id
_entity_poly.type
_entity_poly.pdbx_seq_one_letter_code
_entity_poly.pdbx_strand_id
1 'polypeptide(L)'
;MKMTMCTPLLPGSRLSLFSPFLPAFLFFAVARYRGRQQRQVVFLKRNAKIAAFDIRKHFPFSRATKTARSGRLILSARTLLLNAIHLQKNPSTLFSAGVTLLLNTGLKVCPRNLFFSLQCNATAVLTRKRGIRFLKDRFDQKRRPIMKKLLWIAAGLIALAGLAFGQNFVDVAPGDGTLSAALAAANDGDVLRLIPGAEYTESVNKTIATVAEKRIAVVADGDGSLKPVVKILTDPGEGTCQFFQVGNNGSLLLMGLELDGAVDGVTKASYLARCYMGEVAQPATMKKIHLENCLIKNLKSNVLDGAGTALKGNVVVDTTVVNNCIVHDTGTLVHYKYVGAKYILVSHSTMYNITSYGIRLSGYDESGSTVYPVMVIDHTTWYNMGLTDMREILLTEKATTVPFDKPIFITNSIFSTQTSWETTSKTAINIKTTLGDAMATVANICMWQLRPKMAWLNHTVRDTIRMDPGFADPANGDFTLPAGSPLLTYGSDGGPIGDRRWAFNASAVERPSFQPEGFELAQNYPNPFNPATTISFALPVAQTVRLAVYDGLGREVALLASGLYPAGSHRIEFAAKGLSSGLYVYKLTAAGQSRTKKMVLMQ
;
A
#
# COMPACT_ATOMS: atom_id res chain seq x y z
N MET A 1 43.82 -3.96 54.15
CA MET A 1 43.69 -5.20 54.96
C MET A 1 42.65 -6.09 54.30
N LYS A 2 42.79 -7.42 54.33
CA LYS A 2 41.75 -8.35 53.80
C LYS A 2 40.64 -8.56 54.82
N MET A 3 39.41 -8.79 54.36
CA MET A 3 38.60 -9.91 54.83
C MET A 3 37.66 -10.40 53.71
N THR A 4 37.10 -11.59 53.87
CA THR A 4 36.55 -12.43 52.78
C THR A 4 35.61 -13.48 53.39
N MET A 5 34.82 -14.17 52.56
CA MET A 5 33.94 -15.32 52.91
C MET A 5 32.61 -14.92 53.59
N CYS A 6 31.49 -15.65 53.46
CA CYS A 6 31.25 -16.87 52.65
C CYS A 6 29.76 -17.02 52.22
N THR A 7 29.55 -17.65 51.06
CA THR A 7 28.36 -18.47 50.74
C THR A 7 28.53 -19.88 51.35
N PRO A 8 27.50 -20.74 51.58
CA PRO A 8 26.78 -21.44 50.50
C PRO A 8 25.34 -21.99 50.81
N LEU A 9 24.86 -22.84 49.89
CA LEU A 9 23.82 -23.90 50.00
C LEU A 9 22.33 -23.58 49.79
N LEU A 10 21.82 -24.09 48.65
CA LEU A 10 20.49 -24.73 48.50
C LEU A 10 20.67 -26.24 48.75
N PRO A 11 19.66 -27.00 49.22
CA PRO A 11 18.74 -27.67 48.28
C PRO A 11 17.31 -27.99 48.84
N GLY A 12 16.45 -28.61 48.02
CA GLY A 12 15.35 -29.47 48.50
C GLY A 12 13.94 -29.09 48.02
N SER A 13 13.23 -30.04 47.40
CA SER A 13 11.87 -29.88 46.84
C SER A 13 10.86 -30.85 47.45
N ARG A 14 9.56 -30.50 47.48
CA ARG A 14 8.39 -31.31 47.00
C ARG A 14 6.99 -30.85 47.47
N LEU A 15 6.04 -30.86 46.51
CA LEU A 15 4.63 -31.33 46.55
C LEU A 15 3.61 -30.85 47.64
N SER A 16 2.75 -29.91 47.23
CA SER A 16 1.26 -29.97 47.16
C SER A 16 0.38 -30.77 48.16
N LEU A 17 -0.71 -30.14 48.65
CA LEU A 17 -2.07 -30.74 48.73
C LEU A 17 -3.21 -29.70 48.99
N PHE A 18 -4.26 -29.73 48.13
CA PHE A 18 -5.72 -29.50 48.33
C PHE A 18 -6.23 -28.48 49.42
N SER A 19 -6.97 -27.39 49.11
CA SER A 19 -8.37 -27.23 48.58
C SER A 19 -9.47 -27.27 49.67
N PRO A 20 -10.79 -27.05 49.40
CA PRO A 20 -11.50 -26.34 48.32
C PRO A 20 -12.56 -25.32 48.84
N PHE A 21 -13.27 -24.59 47.95
CA PHE A 21 -14.69 -24.22 48.19
C PHE A 21 -15.47 -23.99 46.87
N LEU A 22 -16.68 -24.56 46.82
CA LEU A 22 -17.78 -24.34 45.86
C LEU A 22 -19.05 -24.00 46.70
N PRO A 23 -20.23 -23.56 46.19
CA PRO A 23 -20.96 -24.08 45.03
C PRO A 23 -21.59 -22.95 44.17
N ALA A 24 -22.56 -23.11 43.23
CA ALA A 24 -23.39 -24.25 42.84
C ALA A 24 -23.76 -24.24 41.33
N PHE A 25 -24.21 -25.37 40.81
CA PHE A 25 -24.76 -25.56 39.45
C PHE A 25 -26.29 -25.41 39.42
N LEU A 26 -26.84 -25.16 38.21
CA LEU A 26 -28.13 -25.76 37.83
C LEU A 26 -28.16 -26.12 36.33
N PHE A 27 -28.77 -27.28 36.02
CA PHE A 27 -28.98 -27.82 34.66
C PHE A 27 -30.40 -27.51 34.17
N PHE A 28 -30.65 -27.43 32.85
CA PHE A 28 -31.27 -28.55 32.10
C PHE A 28 -31.57 -28.28 30.60
N ALA A 29 -31.74 -29.39 29.87
CA ALA A 29 -32.63 -29.62 28.73
C ALA A 29 -32.40 -28.88 27.38
N VAL A 30 -32.02 -29.67 26.37
CA VAL A 30 -32.34 -29.41 24.96
C VAL A 30 -33.75 -29.95 24.66
N ALA A 31 -34.62 -29.16 24.03
CA ALA A 31 -35.89 -29.62 23.49
C ALA A 31 -36.22 -28.96 22.13
N ARG A 32 -36.57 -29.76 21.13
CA ARG A 32 -37.21 -29.28 19.89
C ARG A 32 -38.72 -29.13 20.14
N TYR A 33 -39.37 -28.09 19.62
CA TYR A 33 -40.73 -28.23 19.10
C TYR A 33 -41.07 -27.20 17.99
N ARG A 34 -42.16 -27.45 17.27
CA ARG A 34 -42.71 -26.61 16.18
C ARG A 34 -43.91 -25.80 16.69
N GLY A 35 -44.19 -24.60 16.15
CA GLY A 35 -45.58 -24.10 16.16
C GLY A 35 -45.86 -22.59 16.05
N ARG A 36 -46.27 -22.16 14.84
CA ARG A 36 -47.31 -21.16 14.52
C ARG A 36 -47.82 -20.13 15.57
N GLN A 37 -47.81 -18.86 15.13
CA GLN A 37 -48.93 -17.88 15.12
C GLN A 37 -49.66 -17.50 16.44
N GLN A 38 -49.49 -16.25 16.89
CA GLN A 38 -50.46 -15.11 16.79
C GLN A 38 -49.75 -13.84 17.34
N ARG A 39 -49.90 -12.60 16.81
CA ARG A 39 -51.06 -11.72 16.59
C ARG A 39 -51.64 -11.04 17.84
N GLN A 40 -50.92 -10.04 18.35
CA GLN A 40 -51.46 -8.75 18.83
C GLN A 40 -50.55 -7.65 18.22
N VAL A 41 -50.97 -6.54 17.62
CA VAL A 41 -52.24 -5.79 17.57
C VAL A 41 -52.55 -4.99 18.84
N VAL A 42 -51.84 -3.86 18.97
CA VAL A 42 -52.31 -2.66 19.68
C VAL A 42 -52.47 -1.56 18.62
N PHE A 43 -53.47 -0.68 18.79
CA PHE A 43 -53.86 0.35 17.81
C PHE A 43 -54.10 1.69 18.52
N LEU A 44 -54.31 2.75 17.73
CA LEU A 44 -54.54 4.17 18.12
C LEU A 44 -53.23 4.97 18.34
N LYS A 45 -53.13 6.25 17.94
CA LYS A 45 -54.13 7.12 17.27
C LYS A 45 -53.50 8.09 16.27
N ARG A 46 -54.33 8.45 15.28
CA ARG A 46 -54.11 9.34 14.12
C ARG A 46 -53.29 10.60 14.39
N ASN A 47 -52.53 11.02 13.38
CA ASN A 47 -52.88 12.27 12.68
C ASN A 47 -52.65 12.12 11.16
N ALA A 48 -53.40 12.86 10.34
CA ALA A 48 -53.40 12.68 8.88
C ALA A 48 -53.76 13.97 8.12
N LYS A 49 -53.21 14.12 6.91
CA LYS A 49 -53.78 14.92 5.81
C LYS A 49 -53.64 14.11 4.51
N ILE A 50 -54.64 14.22 3.63
CA ILE A 50 -54.77 13.46 2.38
C ILE A 50 -55.24 14.39 1.27
N ALA A 51 -54.58 14.33 0.11
CA ALA A 51 -55.09 14.64 -1.23
C ALA A 51 -54.03 14.20 -2.28
N ALA A 52 -54.34 13.79 -3.51
CA ALA A 52 -55.54 13.17 -4.07
C ALA A 52 -55.19 12.48 -5.42
N PHE A 53 -56.15 11.71 -5.95
CA PHE A 53 -56.36 11.12 -7.29
C PHE A 53 -55.73 11.82 -8.54
N ASP A 54 -55.63 11.21 -9.74
CA ASP A 54 -56.55 10.24 -10.41
C ASP A 54 -55.85 9.25 -11.39
N ILE A 55 -56.61 8.46 -12.18
CA ILE A 55 -56.25 7.16 -12.78
C ILE A 55 -56.75 7.01 -14.26
N ARG A 56 -55.97 6.24 -15.06
CA ARG A 56 -56.32 5.55 -16.34
C ARG A 56 -56.53 6.34 -17.63
N LYS A 57 -55.78 5.92 -18.67
CA LYS A 57 -56.13 5.67 -20.10
C LYS A 57 -54.88 5.03 -20.76
N HIS A 58 -54.90 4.04 -21.66
CA HIS A 58 -55.96 3.27 -22.32
C HIS A 58 -55.57 1.77 -22.44
N PHE A 59 -56.55 0.91 -22.71
CA PHE A 59 -56.43 -0.42 -23.36
C PHE A 59 -57.59 -0.51 -24.39
N PRO A 60 -57.44 -1.25 -25.50
CA PRO A 60 -58.08 -2.58 -25.56
C PRO A 60 -57.37 -3.66 -26.43
N PHE A 61 -57.61 -4.92 -26.07
CA PHE A 61 -57.87 -6.14 -26.88
C PHE A 61 -57.32 -6.31 -28.33
N SER A 62 -56.98 -7.52 -28.80
CA SER A 62 -57.81 -8.75 -28.69
C SER A 62 -57.06 -10.09 -28.75
N ARG A 63 -57.82 -11.21 -28.77
CA ARG A 63 -57.36 -12.61 -28.79
C ARG A 63 -57.40 -13.20 -30.21
N ALA A 64 -56.55 -14.19 -30.50
CA ALA A 64 -56.88 -15.31 -31.39
C ALA A 64 -56.01 -16.56 -31.09
N THR A 65 -56.54 -17.75 -31.36
CA THR A 65 -55.87 -19.06 -31.19
C THR A 65 -56.02 -19.92 -32.46
N LYS A 66 -55.04 -20.80 -32.75
CA LYS A 66 -55.24 -22.11 -33.44
C LYS A 66 -53.97 -22.99 -33.41
N THR A 67 -54.09 -24.23 -33.90
CA THR A 67 -53.30 -25.39 -33.45
C THR A 67 -52.94 -26.42 -34.55
N ALA A 68 -51.87 -27.19 -34.32
CA ALA A 68 -51.46 -28.45 -35.01
C ALA A 68 -50.94 -28.30 -36.47
N ARG A 69 -49.96 -29.08 -36.97
CA ARG A 69 -49.78 -30.56 -36.85
C ARG A 69 -48.31 -31.07 -36.94
N SER A 70 -48.00 -32.08 -36.12
CA SER A 70 -47.16 -33.30 -36.31
C SER A 70 -45.81 -33.32 -37.07
N GLY A 71 -44.76 -33.85 -36.41
CA GLY A 71 -43.54 -34.45 -36.99
C GLY A 71 -42.25 -34.14 -36.19
N ARG A 72 -41.81 -34.96 -35.22
CA ARG A 72 -40.76 -36.03 -35.35
C ARG A 72 -39.46 -35.52 -36.00
N LEU A 73 -38.23 -35.71 -35.46
CA LEU A 73 -37.64 -36.54 -34.37
C LEU A 73 -36.36 -35.79 -33.84
N ILE A 74 -35.57 -36.16 -32.80
CA ILE A 74 -35.53 -37.33 -31.89
C ILE A 74 -35.18 -36.99 -30.41
N LEU A 75 -33.89 -36.85 -30.03
CA LEU A 75 -33.38 -36.83 -28.63
C LEU A 75 -32.32 -35.73 -28.36
N SER A 76 -32.13 -35.37 -27.09
CA SER A 76 -31.08 -34.45 -26.61
C SER A 76 -30.12 -35.12 -25.61
N ALA A 77 -28.86 -34.68 -25.58
CA ALA A 77 -27.84 -35.22 -24.68
C ALA A 77 -27.92 -34.58 -23.28
N ARG A 78 -28.72 -35.16 -22.37
CA ARG A 78 -28.84 -34.71 -20.97
C ARG A 78 -28.41 -35.79 -19.95
N THR A 79 -27.37 -36.57 -20.30
CA THR A 79 -26.93 -37.74 -19.52
C THR A 79 -25.41 -37.84 -19.41
N LEU A 80 -24.70 -36.72 -19.22
CA LEU A 80 -23.23 -36.70 -19.16
C LEU A 80 -22.65 -35.56 -18.29
N LEU A 81 -23.24 -35.31 -17.12
CA LEU A 81 -22.66 -34.38 -16.12
C LEU A 81 -23.00 -34.75 -14.65
N LEU A 82 -23.12 -36.04 -14.34
CA LEU A 82 -23.11 -36.56 -12.97
C LEU A 82 -22.24 -37.83 -12.93
N ASN A 83 -20.94 -37.65 -12.67
CA ASN A 83 -20.00 -38.60 -12.04
C ASN A 83 -18.57 -38.02 -12.08
N ALA A 84 -18.38 -36.84 -11.48
CA ALA A 84 -17.08 -36.18 -11.33
C ALA A 84 -16.94 -35.45 -9.97
N ILE A 85 -17.79 -35.80 -8.99
CA ILE A 85 -17.79 -35.22 -7.62
C ILE A 85 -17.48 -36.33 -6.61
N HIS A 86 -16.38 -37.05 -6.84
CA HIS A 86 -15.69 -37.90 -5.87
C HIS A 86 -14.37 -38.40 -6.49
N LEU A 87 -13.28 -37.63 -6.35
CA LEU A 87 -11.87 -38.06 -6.31
C LEU A 87 -10.93 -36.87 -6.58
N GLN A 88 -10.45 -36.20 -5.53
CA GLN A 88 -9.02 -35.95 -5.32
C GLN A 88 -8.77 -35.37 -3.93
N LYS A 89 -8.04 -36.13 -3.11
CA LYS A 89 -7.24 -35.62 -1.98
C LYS A 89 -5.77 -35.79 -2.38
N ASN A 90 -4.90 -35.00 -1.75
CA ASN A 90 -3.43 -35.07 -1.80
C ASN A 90 -2.78 -34.66 -3.15
N PRO A 91 -2.04 -33.53 -3.20
CA PRO A 91 -1.27 -33.12 -4.37
C PRO A 91 0.18 -33.63 -4.28
N SER A 92 0.44 -34.91 -4.62
CA SER A 92 1.80 -35.48 -4.46
C SER A 92 2.22 -36.57 -5.46
N THR A 93 1.67 -36.60 -6.69
CA THR A 93 2.26 -37.29 -7.86
C THR A 93 1.57 -36.82 -9.16
N LEU A 94 2.21 -35.97 -9.95
CA LEU A 94 1.87 -35.80 -11.39
C LEU A 94 2.97 -35.13 -12.25
N PHE A 95 4.24 -35.22 -11.84
CA PHE A 95 5.39 -34.72 -12.60
C PHE A 95 5.90 -35.75 -13.63
N SER A 96 4.98 -36.49 -14.28
CA SER A 96 5.29 -37.49 -15.32
C SER A 96 4.04 -37.87 -16.12
N ALA A 97 3.58 -36.99 -17.02
CA ALA A 97 2.55 -37.27 -18.04
C ALA A 97 2.47 -36.17 -19.13
N GLY A 98 3.57 -35.52 -19.49
CA GLY A 98 3.56 -34.29 -20.33
C GLY A 98 4.40 -34.33 -21.61
N VAL A 99 5.19 -35.38 -21.84
CA VAL A 99 6.12 -35.49 -22.98
C VAL A 99 6.02 -36.89 -23.59
N THR A 100 5.15 -37.05 -24.59
CA THR A 100 5.21 -37.99 -25.74
C THR A 100 3.89 -37.90 -26.53
N LEU A 101 3.76 -36.94 -27.45
CA LEU A 101 2.78 -37.02 -28.56
C LEU A 101 3.07 -36.08 -29.75
N LEU A 102 4.34 -35.85 -30.11
CA LEU A 102 4.68 -34.95 -31.23
C LEU A 102 5.93 -35.35 -32.03
N LEU A 103 6.15 -36.65 -32.23
CA LEU A 103 7.22 -37.19 -33.08
C LEU A 103 6.73 -38.38 -33.94
N ASN A 104 5.98 -38.12 -35.02
CA ASN A 104 6.00 -38.97 -36.22
C ASN A 104 5.27 -38.39 -37.46
N THR A 105 5.89 -37.43 -38.15
CA THR A 105 5.72 -37.21 -39.60
C THR A 105 6.99 -36.58 -40.16
N GLY A 106 7.90 -37.40 -40.70
CA GLY A 106 9.17 -36.92 -41.27
C GLY A 106 9.02 -36.45 -42.72
N LEU A 107 9.54 -35.25 -43.02
CA LEU A 107 9.85 -34.79 -44.39
C LEU A 107 11.08 -33.87 -44.36
N LYS A 108 11.79 -33.76 -45.49
CA LYS A 108 13.23 -33.42 -45.52
C LYS A 108 13.54 -31.91 -45.47
N VAL A 109 14.76 -31.63 -45.02
CA VAL A 109 15.38 -30.29 -44.83
C VAL A 109 16.13 -29.83 -46.10
N CYS A 110 16.09 -28.52 -46.41
CA CYS A 110 17.26 -27.73 -46.82
C CYS A 110 17.00 -26.20 -46.79
N PRO A 111 18.01 -25.32 -46.57
CA PRO A 111 17.79 -23.91 -46.22
C PRO A 111 18.38 -22.86 -47.20
N ARG A 112 17.85 -21.60 -47.16
CA ARG A 112 18.66 -20.36 -47.33
C ARG A 112 17.89 -19.04 -47.07
N ASN A 113 18.51 -18.22 -46.23
CA ASN A 113 18.74 -16.76 -46.29
C ASN A 113 17.72 -15.71 -46.82
N LEU A 114 17.73 -14.60 -46.07
CA LEU A 114 17.81 -13.17 -46.46
C LEU A 114 16.59 -12.25 -46.21
N PHE A 115 16.92 -11.04 -45.74
CA PHE A 115 16.06 -9.86 -45.62
C PHE A 115 15.73 -9.27 -47.01
N PHE A 116 14.56 -8.63 -47.16
CA PHE A 116 14.49 -7.15 -47.23
C PHE A 116 13.04 -6.62 -47.13
N SER A 117 12.90 -5.29 -47.03
CA SER A 117 11.64 -4.55 -46.96
C SER A 117 11.15 -4.08 -48.33
N LEU A 118 9.87 -3.70 -48.43
CA LEU A 118 9.44 -2.36 -48.90
C LEU A 118 7.91 -2.16 -48.80
N GLN A 119 7.49 -0.89 -48.80
CA GLN A 119 6.08 -0.46 -48.80
C GLN A 119 5.65 0.06 -50.18
N CYS A 120 4.34 0.37 -50.26
CA CYS A 120 3.68 1.37 -51.12
C CYS A 120 3.00 0.92 -52.43
N ASN A 121 1.67 1.12 -52.40
CA ASN A 121 0.82 1.75 -53.41
C ASN A 121 0.72 1.16 -54.82
N ALA A 122 -0.48 0.65 -55.12
CA ALA A 122 -1.10 0.74 -56.44
C ALA A 122 -2.58 1.16 -56.29
N THR A 123 -2.98 2.20 -57.03
CA THR A 123 -4.32 2.80 -56.98
C THR A 123 -5.29 2.10 -57.97
N ALA A 124 -6.60 2.33 -57.79
CA ALA A 124 -7.70 2.42 -58.79
C ALA A 124 -7.45 2.03 -60.28
N VAL A 125 -8.37 1.43 -61.06
CA VAL A 125 -9.82 1.14 -60.87
C VAL A 125 -10.37 0.20 -61.98
N LEU A 126 -11.51 -0.47 -61.75
CA LEU A 126 -12.48 -1.12 -62.70
C LEU A 126 -11.97 -1.71 -64.07
N THR A 127 -12.29 -2.96 -64.44
CA THR A 127 -13.66 -3.38 -64.81
C THR A 127 -13.82 -4.92 -65.04
N ARG A 128 -15.07 -5.41 -64.93
CA ARG A 128 -15.71 -6.59 -65.59
C ARG A 128 -14.98 -7.95 -65.62
N LYS A 129 -15.51 -8.96 -64.91
CA LYS A 129 -16.36 -10.09 -65.40
C LYS A 129 -15.63 -11.10 -66.34
N ARG A 130 -15.78 -12.44 -66.22
CA ARG A 130 -16.58 -13.31 -65.32
C ARG A 130 -16.10 -14.78 -65.46
N GLY A 131 -16.29 -15.60 -64.43
CA GLY A 131 -16.29 -17.08 -64.56
C GLY A 131 -15.17 -17.80 -63.79
N ILE A 132 -15.46 -19.04 -63.35
CA ILE A 132 -14.52 -19.99 -62.69
C ILE A 132 -13.99 -19.53 -61.31
N ARG A 133 -14.90 -19.20 -60.39
CA ARG A 133 -14.66 -19.29 -58.93
C ARG A 133 -15.98 -19.51 -58.17
N PHE A 134 -16.40 -20.77 -58.02
CA PHE A 134 -17.64 -21.10 -57.27
C PHE A 134 -17.63 -22.43 -56.47
N LEU A 135 -16.57 -23.23 -56.58
CA LEU A 135 -16.45 -24.51 -55.84
C LEU A 135 -15.35 -24.54 -54.77
N LYS A 136 -14.38 -23.62 -54.79
CA LYS A 136 -13.28 -23.60 -53.79
C LYS A 136 -13.66 -22.91 -52.48
N ASP A 137 -14.53 -21.91 -52.51
CA ASP A 137 -14.87 -21.10 -51.33
C ASP A 137 -15.86 -21.76 -50.34
N ARG A 138 -16.62 -22.79 -50.75
CA ARG A 138 -17.60 -23.46 -49.86
C ARG A 138 -16.97 -24.36 -48.79
N PHE A 139 -15.77 -24.89 -49.01
CA PHE A 139 -15.11 -25.76 -48.03
C PHE A 139 -14.34 -24.98 -46.95
N ASP A 140 -13.78 -23.81 -47.30
CA ASP A 140 -12.84 -23.11 -46.43
C ASP A 140 -13.51 -22.11 -45.44
N GLN A 141 -14.76 -21.73 -45.67
CA GLN A 141 -15.50 -20.87 -44.74
C GLN A 141 -15.95 -21.57 -43.45
N LYS A 142 -16.16 -22.90 -43.44
CA LYS A 142 -16.77 -23.59 -42.29
C LYS A 142 -15.81 -23.93 -41.13
N ARG A 143 -14.49 -24.06 -41.35
CA ARG A 143 -13.53 -24.36 -40.26
C ARG A 143 -12.94 -23.12 -39.58
N ARG A 144 -12.80 -22.00 -40.30
CA ARG A 144 -12.27 -20.73 -39.80
C ARG A 144 -12.95 -20.21 -38.49
N PRO A 145 -14.28 -20.29 -38.28
CA PRO A 145 -14.88 -19.85 -37.00
C PRO A 145 -14.68 -20.85 -35.85
N ILE A 146 -14.48 -22.14 -36.14
CA ILE A 146 -14.31 -23.19 -35.12
C ILE A 146 -12.89 -23.15 -34.54
N MET A 147 -11.88 -23.05 -35.40
CA MET A 147 -10.48 -22.88 -34.96
C MET A 147 -10.28 -21.57 -34.18
N LYS A 148 -10.91 -20.46 -34.61
CA LYS A 148 -10.89 -19.22 -33.82
C LYS A 148 -11.56 -19.38 -32.45
N LYS A 149 -12.71 -20.06 -32.34
CA LYS A 149 -13.34 -20.35 -31.04
C LYS A 149 -12.46 -21.21 -30.15
N LEU A 150 -11.80 -22.24 -30.67
CA LEU A 150 -10.85 -23.05 -29.91
C LEU A 150 -9.63 -22.24 -29.44
N LEU A 151 -9.09 -21.36 -30.28
CA LEU A 151 -8.00 -20.46 -29.87
C LEU A 151 -8.43 -19.49 -28.76
N TRP A 152 -9.63 -18.92 -28.85
CA TRP A 152 -10.21 -18.07 -27.79
C TRP A 152 -10.56 -18.83 -26.51
N ILE A 153 -10.91 -20.12 -26.59
CA ILE A 153 -11.14 -20.97 -25.41
C ILE A 153 -9.80 -21.35 -24.76
N ALA A 154 -8.76 -21.66 -25.54
CA ALA A 154 -7.42 -21.92 -25.01
C ALA A 154 -6.80 -20.67 -24.37
N ALA A 155 -6.85 -19.52 -25.06
CA ALA A 155 -6.44 -18.23 -24.50
C ALA A 155 -7.30 -17.84 -23.29
N GLY A 156 -8.60 -18.15 -23.31
CA GLY A 156 -9.50 -17.94 -22.18
C GLY A 156 -9.18 -18.83 -20.96
N LEU A 157 -8.73 -20.07 -21.17
CA LEU A 157 -8.28 -20.96 -20.09
C LEU A 157 -6.94 -20.54 -19.51
N ILE A 158 -5.99 -20.10 -20.35
CA ILE A 158 -4.72 -19.51 -19.90
C ILE A 158 -4.98 -18.19 -19.14
N ALA A 159 -5.92 -17.36 -19.61
CA ALA A 159 -6.37 -16.17 -18.90
C ALA A 159 -7.12 -16.49 -17.59
N LEU A 160 -7.87 -17.61 -17.52
CA LEU A 160 -8.50 -18.06 -16.27
C LEU A 160 -7.46 -18.55 -15.25
N ALA A 161 -6.38 -19.19 -15.68
CA ALA A 161 -5.25 -19.49 -14.81
C ALA A 161 -4.58 -18.19 -14.29
N GLY A 162 -4.49 -17.16 -15.15
CA GLY A 162 -4.03 -15.81 -14.79
C GLY A 162 -5.07 -14.94 -14.06
N LEU A 163 -6.24 -15.46 -13.68
CA LEU A 163 -7.27 -14.71 -12.94
C LEU A 163 -7.31 -15.04 -11.44
N ALA A 164 -6.31 -15.77 -10.94
CA ALA A 164 -6.07 -15.98 -9.52
C ALA A 164 -5.15 -14.90 -8.91
N PHE A 165 -5.45 -13.61 -9.14
CA PHE A 165 -4.79 -12.49 -8.46
C PHE A 165 -5.24 -12.37 -6.99
N GLY A 166 -4.98 -13.40 -6.19
CA GLY A 166 -4.66 -13.17 -4.78
C GLY A 166 -3.27 -12.53 -4.69
N GLN A 167 -2.99 -11.79 -3.63
CA GLN A 167 -1.60 -11.48 -3.30
C GLN A 167 -0.90 -12.79 -2.95
N ASN A 168 0.20 -13.08 -3.64
CA ASN A 168 1.02 -14.24 -3.38
C ASN A 168 1.96 -13.90 -2.22
N PHE A 169 1.75 -14.55 -1.08
CA PHE A 169 2.55 -14.36 0.12
C PHE A 169 3.70 -15.36 0.16
N VAL A 170 4.93 -14.86 0.28
CA VAL A 170 6.16 -15.65 0.24
C VAL A 170 6.86 -15.53 1.59
N ASP A 171 6.86 -16.61 2.36
CA ASP A 171 7.40 -16.63 3.71
C ASP A 171 8.91 -16.84 3.65
N VAL A 172 9.69 -15.87 4.14
CA VAL A 172 11.15 -15.87 4.05
C VAL A 172 11.75 -16.38 5.37
N ALA A 173 12.42 -17.52 5.32
CA ALA A 173 13.20 -18.01 6.46
C ALA A 173 14.35 -17.04 6.80
N PRO A 174 14.66 -16.78 8.09
CA PRO A 174 15.74 -15.89 8.49
C PRO A 174 17.14 -16.50 8.26
N GLY A 175 18.17 -15.64 8.30
CA GLY A 175 19.57 -15.99 8.05
C GLY A 175 20.17 -15.31 6.81
N ASP A 176 21.45 -15.60 6.52
CA ASP A 176 22.23 -14.88 5.50
C ASP A 176 21.81 -15.21 4.05
N GLY A 177 21.70 -14.19 3.20
CA GLY A 177 21.36 -14.33 1.77
C GLY A 177 19.92 -14.77 1.49
N THR A 178 19.10 -14.98 2.52
CA THR A 178 17.73 -15.51 2.41
C THR A 178 16.78 -14.51 1.75
N LEU A 179 16.92 -13.23 2.08
CA LEU A 179 16.06 -12.15 1.60
C LEU A 179 16.36 -11.81 0.14
N SER A 180 17.64 -11.65 -0.23
CA SER A 180 18.06 -11.47 -1.62
C SER A 180 17.63 -12.64 -2.52
N ALA A 181 17.79 -13.89 -2.06
CA ALA A 181 17.33 -15.07 -2.79
C ALA A 181 15.81 -15.07 -3.03
N ALA A 182 15.01 -14.73 -2.01
CA ALA A 182 13.56 -14.60 -2.14
C ALA A 182 13.17 -13.46 -3.09
N LEU A 183 13.83 -12.30 -3.00
CA LEU A 183 13.58 -11.14 -3.86
C LEU A 183 13.98 -11.36 -5.32
N ALA A 184 14.98 -12.20 -5.58
CA ALA A 184 15.36 -12.64 -6.92
C ALA A 184 14.29 -13.56 -7.53
N ALA A 185 13.71 -14.47 -6.75
CA ALA A 185 12.65 -15.38 -7.18
C ALA A 185 11.25 -14.72 -7.29
N ALA A 186 11.03 -13.60 -6.60
CA ALA A 186 9.73 -12.94 -6.50
C ALA A 186 9.22 -12.30 -7.81
N ASN A 187 7.93 -12.46 -8.07
CA ASN A 187 7.18 -11.99 -9.23
C ASN A 187 6.61 -10.57 -9.01
N ASP A 188 5.95 -10.01 -10.03
CA ASP A 188 5.20 -8.76 -9.87
C ASP A 188 3.95 -8.94 -8.99
N GLY A 189 3.91 -8.23 -7.87
CA GLY A 189 2.83 -8.25 -6.89
C GLY A 189 3.04 -9.20 -5.71
N ASP A 190 4.17 -9.91 -5.64
CA ASP A 190 4.52 -10.79 -4.52
C ASP A 190 4.75 -9.97 -3.23
N VAL A 191 4.32 -10.55 -2.10
CA VAL A 191 4.46 -9.98 -0.75
C VAL A 191 5.35 -10.91 0.08
N LEU A 192 6.60 -10.51 0.30
CA LEU A 192 7.55 -11.25 1.10
C LEU A 192 7.28 -10.98 2.59
N ARG A 193 7.07 -12.04 3.36
CA ARG A 193 6.74 -12.01 4.78
C ARG A 193 7.95 -12.42 5.61
N LEU A 194 8.38 -11.54 6.52
CA LEU A 194 9.54 -11.74 7.39
C LEU A 194 9.08 -11.99 8.83
N ILE A 195 9.75 -12.91 9.53
CA ILE A 195 9.39 -13.34 10.89
C ILE A 195 9.73 -12.22 11.90
N PRO A 196 8.76 -11.72 12.70
CA PRO A 196 9.01 -10.68 13.71
C PRO A 196 10.15 -11.05 14.67
N GLY A 197 11.09 -10.12 14.88
CA GLY A 197 12.23 -10.30 15.78
C GLY A 197 13.35 -11.20 15.24
N ALA A 198 13.25 -11.73 14.02
CA ALA A 198 14.30 -12.52 13.39
C ALA A 198 15.24 -11.64 12.52
N GLU A 199 16.47 -12.10 12.33
CA GLU A 199 17.50 -11.37 11.55
C GLU A 199 17.66 -11.93 10.12
N TYR A 200 17.86 -11.00 9.18
CA TYR A 200 18.06 -11.24 7.75
C TYR A 200 19.33 -10.51 7.31
N THR A 201 20.42 -11.23 7.17
CA THR A 201 21.75 -10.66 6.89
C THR A 201 22.17 -10.85 5.43
N GLU A 202 23.04 -9.97 4.94
CA GLU A 202 23.57 -10.02 3.58
C GLU A 202 25.08 -9.79 3.63
N SER A 203 25.83 -10.89 3.87
CA SER A 203 27.29 -10.89 4.05
C SER A 203 28.08 -10.91 2.74
N VAL A 204 27.43 -11.26 1.63
CA VAL A 204 28.02 -11.29 0.28
C VAL A 204 27.48 -10.17 -0.61
N ASN A 205 26.20 -9.81 -0.45
CA ASN A 205 25.49 -8.92 -1.36
C ASN A 205 25.63 -7.44 -0.96
N LYS A 206 26.41 -6.69 -1.74
CA LYS A 206 26.45 -5.22 -1.69
C LYS A 206 25.13 -4.56 -2.13
N THR A 207 24.17 -5.33 -2.65
CA THR A 207 22.78 -4.91 -2.90
C THR A 207 21.82 -6.08 -2.76
N ILE A 208 20.80 -5.96 -1.91
CA ILE A 208 19.87 -7.07 -1.59
C ILE A 208 18.96 -7.37 -2.79
N ALA A 209 18.43 -6.34 -3.45
CA ALA A 209 17.67 -6.50 -4.69
C ALA A 209 17.61 -5.23 -5.54
N THR A 210 17.44 -5.43 -6.85
CA THR A 210 17.04 -4.40 -7.81
C THR A 210 15.59 -4.63 -8.24
N VAL A 211 14.71 -3.69 -7.87
CA VAL A 211 13.26 -3.74 -8.11
C VAL A 211 12.93 -2.89 -9.35
N ALA A 212 12.94 -3.54 -10.52
CA ALA A 212 12.59 -2.95 -11.82
C ALA A 212 11.57 -3.84 -12.55
N GLU A 213 10.67 -3.25 -13.33
CA GLU A 213 9.55 -3.91 -14.03
C GLU A 213 8.63 -4.78 -13.14
N LYS A 214 8.73 -4.66 -11.81
CA LYS A 214 7.91 -5.39 -10.83
C LYS A 214 7.60 -4.56 -9.58
N ARG A 215 6.46 -4.86 -8.97
CA ARG A 215 5.99 -4.36 -7.68
C ARG A 215 6.32 -5.40 -6.60
N ILE A 216 6.98 -5.00 -5.53
CA ILE A 216 7.38 -5.86 -4.41
C ILE A 216 6.99 -5.21 -3.09
N ALA A 217 6.46 -6.02 -2.18
CA ALA A 217 6.33 -5.66 -0.78
C ALA A 217 7.21 -6.58 0.09
N VAL A 218 7.90 -6.03 1.08
CA VAL A 218 8.58 -6.76 2.15
C VAL A 218 7.97 -6.30 3.47
N VAL A 219 7.37 -7.22 4.22
CA VAL A 219 6.51 -6.91 5.36
C VAL A 219 6.84 -7.81 6.56
N ALA A 220 6.69 -7.27 7.77
CA ALA A 220 6.70 -8.07 9.00
C ALA A 220 5.41 -8.89 9.14
N ASP A 221 5.51 -10.19 9.42
CA ASP A 221 4.35 -11.08 9.62
C ASP A 221 3.92 -11.13 11.09
N GLY A 222 3.39 -10.01 11.60
CA GLY A 222 2.99 -9.89 13.01
C GLY A 222 2.20 -8.65 13.35
N ASP A 223 1.92 -8.48 14.64
CA ASP A 223 1.19 -7.33 15.21
C ASP A 223 2.01 -6.02 15.26
N GLY A 224 3.31 -6.09 14.92
CA GLY A 224 4.25 -4.98 14.96
C GLY A 224 4.93 -4.75 16.31
N SER A 225 4.72 -5.64 17.29
CA SER A 225 5.39 -5.59 18.61
C SER A 225 6.90 -5.82 18.51
N LEU A 226 7.32 -6.72 17.62
CA LEU A 226 8.70 -6.95 17.22
C LEU A 226 8.86 -6.65 15.71
N LYS A 227 10.03 -6.14 15.33
CA LYS A 227 10.39 -5.90 13.93
C LYS A 227 11.40 -6.97 13.47
N PRO A 228 11.28 -7.51 12.25
CA PRO A 228 12.37 -8.27 11.63
C PRO A 228 13.53 -7.30 11.35
N VAL A 229 14.76 -7.70 11.65
CA VAL A 229 15.96 -6.87 11.45
C VAL A 229 16.64 -7.29 10.14
N VAL A 230 16.77 -6.35 9.20
CA VAL A 230 17.49 -6.55 7.94
C VAL A 230 18.81 -5.79 8.00
N LYS A 231 19.91 -6.45 7.61
CA LYS A 231 21.28 -5.91 7.66
C LYS A 231 22.10 -6.28 6.43
N ILE A 232 22.95 -5.36 5.97
CA ILE A 232 24.08 -5.71 5.09
C ILE A 232 25.31 -5.83 5.99
N LEU A 233 26.05 -6.94 5.85
CA LEU A 233 27.32 -7.18 6.57
C LEU A 233 28.54 -7.12 5.63
N THR A 234 28.32 -6.84 4.35
CA THR A 234 29.39 -6.67 3.36
C THR A 234 30.12 -5.32 3.54
N ASP A 235 31.45 -5.32 3.60
CA ASP A 235 32.28 -4.13 3.81
C ASP A 235 32.09 -3.04 2.72
N PRO A 236 31.71 -1.80 3.10
CA PRO A 236 31.63 -0.66 2.18
C PRO A 236 33.00 -0.07 1.77
N GLY A 237 34.13 -0.59 2.27
CA GLY A 237 35.48 -0.21 1.85
C GLY A 237 35.74 -0.41 0.35
N GLU A 238 35.13 -1.44 -0.23
CA GLU A 238 35.21 -1.75 -1.67
C GLU A 238 34.12 -1.08 -2.54
N GLY A 239 33.25 -0.22 -2.00
CA GLY A 239 32.29 0.53 -2.82
C GLY A 239 30.94 0.84 -2.17
N THR A 240 29.90 0.97 -3.00
CA THR A 240 28.56 1.33 -2.53
C THR A 240 27.76 0.11 -2.12
N CYS A 241 27.61 -0.10 -0.81
CA CYS A 241 26.61 -1.01 -0.24
C CYS A 241 25.26 -0.28 -0.08
N GLN A 242 24.16 -0.86 -0.58
CA GLN A 242 22.81 -0.28 -0.48
C GLN A 242 21.76 -1.38 -0.32
N PHE A 243 20.66 -1.18 0.42
CA PHE A 243 19.69 -2.28 0.60
C PHE A 243 18.97 -2.59 -0.73
N PHE A 244 18.37 -1.58 -1.34
CA PHE A 244 17.57 -1.72 -2.56
C PHE A 244 18.03 -0.76 -3.65
N GLN A 245 17.97 -1.22 -4.90
CA GLN A 245 17.81 -0.35 -6.05
C GLN A 245 16.35 -0.39 -6.49
N VAL A 246 15.79 0.75 -6.91
CA VAL A 246 14.47 0.82 -7.55
C VAL A 246 14.68 1.37 -8.95
N GLY A 247 14.19 0.64 -9.95
CA GLY A 247 14.39 0.92 -11.37
C GLY A 247 13.12 1.35 -12.11
N ASN A 248 13.17 1.34 -13.45
CA ASN A 248 12.00 1.63 -14.28
C ASN A 248 10.82 0.72 -13.92
N ASN A 249 9.61 1.29 -13.90
CA ASN A 249 8.35 0.69 -13.47
C ASN A 249 8.34 0.06 -12.04
N GLY A 250 9.45 0.10 -11.30
CA GLY A 250 9.59 -0.51 -9.99
C GLY A 250 8.65 0.11 -8.96
N SER A 251 8.05 -0.74 -8.12
CA SER A 251 7.41 -0.31 -6.87
C SER A 251 7.96 -1.09 -5.69
N LEU A 252 8.43 -0.38 -4.66
CA LEU A 252 8.90 -0.97 -3.42
C LEU A 252 8.04 -0.50 -2.24
N LEU A 253 7.51 -1.46 -1.48
CA LEU A 253 6.91 -1.26 -0.16
C LEU A 253 7.76 -1.98 0.89
N LEU A 254 8.24 -1.25 1.89
CA LEU A 254 8.83 -1.81 3.11
C LEU A 254 7.89 -1.50 4.28
N MET A 255 7.42 -2.52 5.01
CA MET A 255 6.44 -2.33 6.09
C MET A 255 6.82 -3.08 7.38
N GLY A 256 6.86 -2.36 8.49
CA GLY A 256 7.08 -2.95 9.82
C GLY A 256 8.51 -3.35 10.14
N LEU A 257 9.48 -3.08 9.25
CA LEU A 257 10.84 -3.60 9.31
C LEU A 257 11.77 -2.76 10.19
N GLU A 258 12.82 -3.38 10.73
CA GLU A 258 14.02 -2.68 11.19
C GLU A 258 15.12 -2.83 10.12
N LEU A 259 15.74 -1.71 9.75
CA LEU A 259 16.69 -1.60 8.64
C LEU A 259 17.96 -0.95 9.19
N ASP A 260 18.89 -1.78 9.67
CA ASP A 260 20.11 -1.35 10.36
C ASP A 260 21.33 -1.42 9.43
N GLY A 261 21.82 -0.25 9.03
CA GLY A 261 23.00 -0.13 8.19
C GLY A 261 24.33 -0.39 8.91
N ALA A 262 24.37 -0.62 10.23
CA ALA A 262 25.61 -0.88 10.96
C ALA A 262 26.20 -2.26 10.62
N VAL A 263 27.38 -2.27 10.01
CA VAL A 263 28.10 -3.48 9.58
C VAL A 263 28.86 -4.09 10.77
N ASP A 264 29.81 -3.34 11.34
CA ASP A 264 30.75 -3.79 12.38
C ASP A 264 30.88 -2.79 13.55
N GLY A 265 29.85 -1.96 13.77
CA GLY A 265 29.84 -0.92 14.81
C GLY A 265 30.62 0.35 14.47
N VAL A 266 31.47 0.33 13.43
CA VAL A 266 32.22 1.50 12.93
C VAL A 266 31.79 1.84 11.50
N THR A 267 31.77 0.85 10.62
CA THR A 267 31.37 0.97 9.22
C THR A 267 29.85 0.82 9.05
N LYS A 268 29.33 1.48 8.02
CA LYS A 268 27.90 1.67 7.76
C LYS A 268 27.59 1.53 6.27
N ALA A 269 26.51 0.82 5.92
CA ALA A 269 25.97 0.76 4.57
C ALA A 269 25.58 2.17 4.07
N SER A 270 25.68 2.42 2.77
CA SER A 270 25.52 3.77 2.22
C SER A 270 24.06 4.22 2.13
N TYR A 271 23.18 3.39 1.57
CA TYR A 271 21.80 3.82 1.23
C TYR A 271 20.74 2.76 1.57
N LEU A 272 19.51 3.18 1.92
CA LEU A 272 18.38 2.24 2.00
C LEU A 272 17.86 1.92 0.59
N ALA A 273 17.34 2.90 -0.14
CA ALA A 273 16.84 2.70 -1.49
C ALA A 273 17.39 3.74 -2.46
N ARG A 274 17.94 3.26 -3.58
CA ARG A 274 18.62 4.10 -4.58
C ARG A 274 17.93 4.04 -5.94
N CYS A 275 17.72 5.20 -6.54
CA CYS A 275 17.18 5.32 -7.89
C CYS A 275 18.18 4.77 -8.93
N TYR A 276 17.71 3.89 -9.80
CA TYR A 276 18.52 3.15 -10.78
C TYR A 276 17.92 3.22 -12.20
N MET A 277 18.75 3.31 -13.24
CA MET A 277 18.29 3.42 -14.64
C MET A 277 18.78 2.27 -15.55
N GLY A 278 19.35 1.22 -14.96
CA GLY A 278 20.14 0.24 -15.71
C GLY A 278 21.59 0.70 -15.93
N GLU A 279 22.39 -0.16 -16.58
CA GLU A 279 23.75 0.15 -17.02
C GLU A 279 23.76 1.09 -18.24
N VAL A 280 22.75 0.94 -19.11
CA VAL A 280 22.50 1.83 -20.25
C VAL A 280 21.61 2.99 -19.80
N ALA A 281 22.05 4.23 -20.03
CA ALA A 281 21.29 5.43 -19.71
C ALA A 281 20.03 5.52 -20.60
N GLN A 282 18.86 5.51 -19.98
CA GLN A 282 17.55 5.55 -20.64
C GLN A 282 16.48 6.12 -19.68
N PRO A 283 15.38 6.69 -20.19
CA PRO A 283 14.28 7.19 -19.35
C PRO A 283 13.70 6.09 -18.45
N ALA A 284 13.67 6.34 -17.13
CA ALA A 284 13.19 5.41 -16.12
C ALA A 284 12.21 6.10 -15.15
N THR A 285 10.99 5.58 -15.04
CA THR A 285 9.98 6.07 -14.09
C THR A 285 9.73 5.06 -12.97
N MET A 286 10.18 5.39 -11.77
CA MET A 286 9.91 4.59 -10.56
C MET A 286 8.51 4.88 -10.06
N LYS A 287 7.68 3.85 -9.92
CA LYS A 287 6.23 4.00 -9.68
C LYS A 287 5.91 4.27 -8.21
N LYS A 288 6.62 3.63 -7.28
CA LYS A 288 6.43 3.86 -5.85
C LYS A 288 7.67 3.51 -5.02
N ILE A 289 7.99 4.35 -4.05
CA ILE A 289 8.83 3.97 -2.90
C ILE A 289 8.02 4.30 -1.64
N HIS A 290 7.70 3.30 -0.82
CA HIS A 290 6.83 3.43 0.35
C HIS A 290 7.49 2.77 1.56
N LEU A 291 7.70 3.55 2.62
CA LEU A 291 8.21 3.12 3.92
C LEU A 291 7.08 3.30 4.95
N GLU A 292 6.69 2.23 5.64
CA GLU A 292 5.53 2.21 6.54
C GLU A 292 5.88 1.53 7.87
N ASN A 293 5.76 2.21 9.02
CA ASN A 293 6.08 1.61 10.32
C ASN A 293 7.51 1.01 10.38
N CYS A 294 8.49 1.63 9.72
CA CYS A 294 9.86 1.15 9.69
C CYS A 294 10.76 1.89 10.70
N LEU A 295 11.71 1.19 11.30
CA LEU A 295 12.86 1.77 11.99
C LEU A 295 14.06 1.69 11.04
N ILE A 296 14.65 2.83 10.69
CA ILE A 296 15.75 2.93 9.72
C ILE A 296 16.91 3.64 10.39
N LYS A 297 18.06 2.98 10.48
CA LYS A 297 19.19 3.52 11.25
C LYS A 297 20.55 3.23 10.62
N ASN A 298 21.56 3.96 11.09
CA ASN A 298 22.97 3.68 10.85
C ASN A 298 23.39 3.63 9.37
N LEU A 299 22.90 4.55 8.54
CA LEU A 299 23.39 4.71 7.17
C LEU A 299 24.54 5.72 7.09
N LYS A 300 25.57 5.41 6.29
CA LYS A 300 26.67 6.33 5.95
C LYS A 300 26.19 7.48 5.06
N SER A 301 25.09 7.30 4.32
CA SER A 301 24.52 8.28 3.40
C SER A 301 22.98 8.20 3.39
N ASN A 302 22.34 8.54 2.27
CA ASN A 302 20.92 8.89 2.21
C ASN A 302 19.98 7.66 2.39
N VAL A 303 18.83 7.84 3.02
CA VAL A 303 17.76 6.81 3.03
C VAL A 303 17.26 6.61 1.61
N LEU A 304 16.75 7.67 0.94
CA LEU A 304 16.35 7.64 -0.46
C LEU A 304 17.32 8.46 -1.32
N ASP A 305 18.12 7.79 -2.17
CA ASP A 305 19.15 8.41 -2.99
C ASP A 305 18.76 8.60 -4.47
N GLY A 306 18.77 9.85 -4.93
CA GLY A 306 18.61 10.25 -6.33
C GLY A 306 19.65 11.31 -6.73
N ALA A 307 20.87 11.18 -6.21
CA ALA A 307 21.94 12.18 -6.32
C ALA A 307 23.07 11.78 -7.31
N GLY A 308 22.95 10.66 -8.02
CA GLY A 308 23.85 10.31 -9.11
C GLY A 308 23.68 11.23 -10.33
N THR A 309 24.77 11.84 -10.81
CA THR A 309 24.75 12.78 -11.96
C THR A 309 24.21 12.15 -13.25
N ALA A 310 24.48 10.87 -13.47
CA ALA A 310 23.98 10.12 -14.63
C ALA A 310 22.45 9.97 -14.66
N LEU A 311 21.78 10.10 -13.51
CA LEU A 311 20.32 10.02 -13.40
C LEU A 311 19.62 11.33 -13.85
N LYS A 312 20.38 12.41 -14.08
CA LYS A 312 19.84 13.75 -14.34
C LYS A 312 19.02 13.77 -15.63
N GLY A 313 17.72 14.06 -15.51
CA GLY A 313 16.77 14.09 -16.63
C GLY A 313 16.31 12.71 -17.07
N ASN A 314 17.12 11.67 -16.86
CA ASN A 314 16.76 10.29 -17.21
C ASN A 314 15.77 9.65 -16.23
N VAL A 315 15.57 10.20 -15.02
CA VAL A 315 14.88 9.48 -13.94
C VAL A 315 13.85 10.33 -13.22
N VAL A 316 12.65 9.78 -13.04
CA VAL A 316 11.55 10.40 -12.29
C VAL A 316 10.91 9.40 -11.32
N VAL A 317 10.59 9.85 -10.10
CA VAL A 317 9.81 9.09 -9.10
C VAL A 317 8.37 9.61 -9.07
N ASP A 318 7.41 8.75 -9.41
CA ASP A 318 5.98 9.08 -9.43
C ASP A 318 5.41 9.28 -8.02
N THR A 319 5.88 8.53 -7.01
CA THR A 319 5.38 8.60 -5.63
C THR A 319 6.41 8.12 -4.60
N THR A 320 6.67 8.96 -3.60
CA THR A 320 7.43 8.64 -2.39
C THR A 320 6.55 8.80 -1.15
N VAL A 321 6.56 7.81 -0.26
CA VAL A 321 5.85 7.84 1.03
C VAL A 321 6.76 7.37 2.15
N VAL A 322 6.78 8.12 3.26
CA VAL A 322 7.39 7.73 4.53
C VAL A 322 6.34 7.97 5.62
N ASN A 323 5.76 6.92 6.19
CA ASN A 323 4.70 7.04 7.19
C ASN A 323 4.96 6.17 8.43
N ASN A 324 4.66 6.68 9.63
CA ASN A 324 4.86 5.98 10.91
C ASN A 324 6.31 5.51 11.14
N CYS A 325 7.31 6.16 10.53
CA CYS A 325 8.70 5.73 10.53
C CYS A 325 9.55 6.47 11.58
N ILE A 326 10.55 5.78 12.11
CA ILE A 326 11.65 6.40 12.88
C ILE A 326 12.93 6.26 12.06
N VAL A 327 13.64 7.37 11.85
CA VAL A 327 14.83 7.43 11.00
C VAL A 327 15.95 8.17 11.73
N HIS A 328 17.10 7.51 11.95
CA HIS A 328 18.18 8.13 12.72
C HIS A 328 19.62 7.73 12.38
N ASP A 329 20.56 8.63 12.67
CA ASP A 329 22.01 8.46 12.46
C ASP A 329 22.36 8.07 11.00
N THR A 330 21.66 8.73 10.06
CA THR A 330 21.77 8.58 8.60
C THR A 330 22.30 9.85 7.91
N GLY A 331 22.53 9.75 6.60
CA GLY A 331 22.44 10.89 5.67
C GLY A 331 21.00 11.29 5.38
N THR A 332 20.77 11.94 4.25
CA THR A 332 19.49 12.60 3.90
C THR A 332 18.30 11.64 3.83
N LEU A 333 17.11 12.02 4.32
CA LEU A 333 15.89 11.18 4.18
C LEU A 333 15.49 11.05 2.70
N VAL A 334 15.36 12.17 1.99
CA VAL A 334 15.03 12.18 0.55
C VAL A 334 15.96 13.10 -0.24
N HIS A 335 16.86 12.52 -1.06
CA HIS A 335 17.90 13.27 -1.79
C HIS A 335 17.71 13.18 -3.31
N TYR A 336 16.61 13.74 -3.81
CA TYR A 336 16.29 13.79 -5.25
C TYR A 336 16.89 15.03 -5.91
N LYS A 337 18.23 15.06 -5.95
CA LYS A 337 19.00 16.16 -6.55
C LYS A 337 18.94 16.17 -8.08
N TYR A 338 18.98 15.01 -8.72
CA TYR A 338 19.00 14.91 -10.18
C TYR A 338 17.78 14.17 -10.74
N VAL A 339 17.22 13.27 -9.93
CA VAL A 339 15.94 12.57 -10.13
C VAL A 339 14.76 13.52 -9.94
N GLY A 340 13.87 13.65 -10.93
CA GLY A 340 12.60 14.38 -10.79
C GLY A 340 11.62 13.66 -9.84
N ALA A 341 10.69 14.38 -9.21
CA ALA A 341 9.71 13.78 -8.30
C ALA A 341 8.33 14.40 -8.46
N LYS A 342 7.26 13.58 -8.46
CA LYS A 342 5.87 14.07 -8.65
C LYS A 342 5.05 14.17 -7.37
N TYR A 343 5.27 13.27 -6.40
CA TYR A 343 4.58 13.28 -5.11
C TYR A 343 5.49 12.78 -3.98
N ILE A 344 5.51 13.51 -2.86
CA ILE A 344 6.24 13.14 -1.64
C ILE A 344 5.33 13.34 -0.42
N LEU A 345 5.12 12.28 0.35
CA LEU A 345 4.46 12.33 1.67
C LEU A 345 5.46 11.89 2.76
N VAL A 346 5.61 12.69 3.81
CA VAL A 346 6.27 12.30 5.07
C VAL A 346 5.30 12.58 6.20
N SER A 347 4.83 11.56 6.92
CA SER A 347 3.81 11.75 7.95
C SER A 347 3.93 10.83 9.16
N HIS A 348 3.48 11.28 10.33
CA HIS A 348 3.52 10.51 11.59
C HIS A 348 4.92 9.94 11.90
N SER A 349 5.98 10.68 11.57
CA SER A 349 7.36 10.14 11.49
C SER A 349 8.37 11.03 12.21
N THR A 350 9.37 10.38 12.80
CA THR A 350 10.45 11.02 13.57
C THR A 350 11.79 10.83 12.87
N MET A 351 12.49 11.95 12.65
CA MET A 351 13.79 12.02 11.99
C MET A 351 14.78 12.70 12.95
N TYR A 352 15.87 12.01 13.33
CA TYR A 352 16.88 12.61 14.22
C TYR A 352 18.34 12.26 13.91
N ASN A 353 19.26 13.11 14.39
CA ASN A 353 20.71 13.02 14.12
C ASN A 353 21.05 12.88 12.62
N ILE A 354 20.25 13.51 11.77
CA ILE A 354 20.42 13.45 10.31
C ILE A 354 21.63 14.31 9.96
N THR A 355 22.69 13.66 9.47
CA THR A 355 24.00 14.30 9.27
C THR A 355 23.98 15.44 8.25
N SER A 356 23.02 15.42 7.31
CA SER A 356 22.89 16.40 6.23
C SER A 356 21.44 16.93 6.18
N TYR A 357 20.93 17.17 4.98
CA TYR A 357 19.55 17.59 4.73
C TYR A 357 18.53 16.58 5.28
N GLY A 358 17.32 17.01 5.64
CA GLY A 358 16.15 16.14 5.75
C GLY A 358 15.65 15.77 4.36
N ILE A 359 15.21 16.77 3.59
CA ILE A 359 14.82 16.63 2.19
C ILE A 359 15.63 17.60 1.33
N ARG A 360 16.07 17.14 0.16
CA ARG A 360 16.80 17.91 -0.85
C ARG A 360 16.28 17.58 -2.25
N LEU A 361 15.71 18.59 -2.92
CA LEU A 361 15.16 18.48 -4.28
C LEU A 361 15.88 19.42 -5.26
N SER A 362 16.16 18.92 -6.46
CA SER A 362 16.60 19.74 -7.61
C SER A 362 16.41 19.02 -8.97
N GLY A 363 15.55 18.00 -9.02
CA GLY A 363 15.45 17.03 -10.11
C GLY A 363 14.88 17.54 -11.44
N TYR A 364 15.14 16.76 -12.51
CA TYR A 364 14.79 17.11 -13.89
C TYR A 364 14.12 15.94 -14.63
N ASP A 365 13.36 16.24 -15.68
CA ASP A 365 12.89 15.28 -16.69
C ASP A 365 13.77 15.26 -17.96
N GLU A 366 13.38 14.43 -18.93
CA GLU A 366 14.08 14.19 -20.19
C GLU A 366 14.14 15.42 -21.12
N SER A 367 13.29 16.43 -20.91
CA SER A 367 13.38 17.72 -21.58
C SER A 367 14.41 18.67 -20.93
N GLY A 368 14.96 18.29 -19.78
CA GLY A 368 15.77 19.15 -18.92
C GLY A 368 14.95 20.13 -18.07
N SER A 369 13.62 20.04 -18.10
CA SER A 369 12.73 20.83 -17.25
C SER A 369 12.83 20.37 -15.80
N THR A 370 12.64 21.29 -14.85
CA THR A 370 12.71 20.97 -13.42
C THR A 370 11.38 20.38 -12.96
N VAL A 371 11.40 19.20 -12.33
CA VAL A 371 10.18 18.49 -11.91
C VAL A 371 10.04 18.59 -10.40
N TYR A 372 9.15 19.48 -9.96
CA TYR A 372 8.79 19.62 -8.55
C TYR A 372 7.62 18.71 -8.15
N PRO A 373 7.66 18.12 -6.94
CA PRO A 373 6.58 17.30 -6.43
C PRO A 373 5.48 18.14 -5.78
N VAL A 374 4.27 17.61 -5.74
CA VAL A 374 3.35 17.92 -4.65
C VAL A 374 3.94 17.32 -3.37
N MET A 375 4.13 18.13 -2.32
CA MET A 375 4.73 17.68 -1.06
C MET A 375 3.78 17.88 0.12
N VAL A 376 3.72 16.87 0.99
CA VAL A 376 3.06 16.93 2.30
C VAL A 376 4.03 16.44 3.37
N ILE A 377 4.26 17.28 4.38
CA ILE A 377 4.95 16.93 5.64
C ILE A 377 3.96 17.20 6.77
N ASP A 378 3.49 16.17 7.48
CA ASP A 378 2.41 16.33 8.46
C ASP A 378 2.56 15.42 9.69
N HIS A 379 2.41 15.95 10.90
CA HIS A 379 2.64 15.21 12.15
C HIS A 379 4.04 14.57 12.19
N THR A 380 5.09 15.40 12.09
CA THR A 380 6.49 14.92 12.06
C THR A 380 7.37 15.63 13.08
N THR A 381 8.29 14.89 13.69
CA THR A 381 9.31 15.43 14.59
C THR A 381 10.67 15.37 13.93
N TRP A 382 11.33 16.52 13.80
CA TRP A 382 12.67 16.66 13.24
C TRP A 382 13.60 17.23 14.32
N TYR A 383 14.62 16.46 14.70
CA TYR A 383 15.53 16.82 15.79
C TYR A 383 17.00 16.70 15.35
N ASN A 384 17.80 17.73 15.64
CA ASN A 384 19.25 17.70 15.46
C ASN A 384 19.68 17.38 14.01
N MET A 385 19.04 18.07 13.05
CA MET A 385 19.30 17.97 11.61
C MET A 385 20.59 18.69 11.20
N GLY A 386 21.17 18.37 10.04
CA GLY A 386 22.26 19.14 9.43
C GLY A 386 23.53 19.23 10.29
N LEU A 387 24.06 18.09 10.73
CA LEU A 387 25.25 18.01 11.59
C LEU A 387 26.55 18.40 10.85
N THR A 388 26.70 18.04 9.58
CA THR A 388 27.89 18.33 8.75
C THR A 388 27.62 19.34 7.64
N ASP A 389 26.35 19.56 7.29
CA ASP A 389 25.91 20.59 6.34
C ASP A 389 24.82 21.46 7.00
N MET A 390 25.11 22.74 7.23
CA MET A 390 24.32 23.68 8.05
C MET A 390 23.01 24.17 7.37
N ARG A 391 22.34 23.30 6.61
CA ARG A 391 21.18 23.60 5.76
C ARG A 391 20.18 22.44 5.88
N GLU A 392 19.13 22.60 6.67
CA GLU A 392 18.43 21.46 7.27
C GLU A 392 17.35 20.86 6.37
N ILE A 393 16.32 21.57 5.95
CA ILE A 393 15.42 21.12 4.87
C ILE A 393 15.57 22.07 3.69
N LEU A 394 16.13 21.56 2.60
CA LEU A 394 16.53 22.33 1.42
C LEU A 394 15.61 21.98 0.25
N LEU A 395 14.48 22.67 0.13
CA LEU A 395 13.50 22.36 -0.91
C LEU A 395 14.00 22.74 -2.32
N THR A 396 14.97 23.64 -2.46
CA THR A 396 15.72 23.87 -3.72
C THR A 396 17.19 24.23 -3.50
N GLU A 397 18.08 23.73 -4.37
CA GLU A 397 19.53 24.05 -4.31
C GLU A 397 19.88 25.48 -4.72
N LYS A 398 19.19 26.00 -5.74
CA LYS A 398 19.50 27.27 -6.41
C LYS A 398 18.24 28.13 -6.47
N ALA A 399 18.41 29.45 -6.55
CA ALA A 399 17.38 30.32 -7.11
C ALA A 399 17.28 30.01 -8.62
N THR A 400 16.41 29.07 -8.98
CA THR A 400 16.02 28.83 -10.37
C THR A 400 15.09 29.95 -10.82
N THR A 401 15.17 30.33 -12.10
CA THR A 401 14.18 31.20 -12.75
C THR A 401 12.83 30.48 -12.93
N VAL A 402 12.81 29.16 -12.81
CA VAL A 402 11.61 28.33 -12.72
C VAL A 402 11.10 28.39 -11.25
N PRO A 403 9.88 28.90 -11.00
CA PRO A 403 9.23 28.84 -9.68
C PRO A 403 8.74 27.41 -9.38
N PHE A 404 8.36 27.14 -8.12
CA PHE A 404 7.49 25.98 -7.86
C PHE A 404 6.14 26.16 -8.54
N ASP A 405 5.70 25.13 -9.25
CA ASP A 405 4.42 25.01 -9.96
C ASP A 405 3.50 23.95 -9.34
N LYS A 406 3.86 23.46 -8.15
CA LYS A 406 3.16 22.45 -7.35
C LYS A 406 3.13 22.86 -5.87
N PRO A 407 2.03 22.59 -5.15
CA PRO A 407 1.88 22.99 -3.75
C PRO A 407 2.73 22.15 -2.78
N ILE A 408 3.18 22.81 -1.72
CA ILE A 408 3.92 22.23 -0.59
C ILE A 408 3.19 22.55 0.70
N PHE A 409 2.91 21.52 1.49
CA PHE A 409 2.28 21.62 2.81
C PHE A 409 3.24 21.11 3.88
N ILE A 410 3.51 21.92 4.90
CA ILE A 410 4.27 21.54 6.08
C ILE A 410 3.44 21.92 7.32
N THR A 411 2.81 20.91 7.93
CA THR A 411 1.80 21.11 8.98
C THR A 411 2.06 20.28 10.22
N ASN A 412 1.53 20.73 11.35
CA ASN A 412 1.43 19.96 12.60
C ASN A 412 2.76 19.32 13.06
N SER A 413 3.90 19.99 12.88
CA SER A 413 5.25 19.37 12.96
C SER A 413 6.23 20.15 13.83
N ILE A 414 7.18 19.46 14.48
CA ILE A 414 8.19 20.05 15.36
C ILE A 414 9.56 20.02 14.67
N PHE A 415 10.27 21.15 14.69
CA PHE A 415 11.64 21.30 14.17
C PHE A 415 12.54 21.86 15.28
N SER A 416 13.59 21.13 15.66
CA SER A 416 14.43 21.50 16.81
C SER A 416 15.87 20.97 16.71
N THR A 417 16.78 21.49 17.52
CA THR A 417 18.19 21.08 17.57
C THR A 417 18.78 21.33 18.97
N GLN A 418 19.92 20.71 19.26
CA GLN A 418 20.69 20.91 20.50
C GLN A 418 21.49 22.23 20.49
N THR A 419 21.88 22.72 19.32
CA THR A 419 22.82 23.84 19.17
C THR A 419 22.13 25.11 18.69
N SER A 420 22.30 26.23 19.39
CA SER A 420 21.74 27.53 18.96
C SER A 420 22.06 27.87 17.50
N TRP A 421 21.07 28.41 16.79
CA TRP A 421 21.24 28.97 15.46
C TRP A 421 22.24 30.14 15.42
N GLU A 422 22.52 30.78 16.56
CA GLU A 422 23.51 31.87 16.67
C GLU A 422 24.93 31.34 16.44
N THR A 423 25.23 30.12 16.90
CA THR A 423 26.53 29.46 16.71
C THR A 423 26.62 28.64 15.43
N THR A 424 25.48 28.19 14.88
CA THR A 424 25.44 27.21 13.76
C THR A 424 24.74 27.69 12.49
N SER A 425 24.04 28.82 12.50
CA SER A 425 23.19 29.31 11.40
C SER A 425 22.09 28.35 10.88
N LYS A 426 21.86 27.21 11.56
CA LYS A 426 20.85 26.18 11.25
C LYS A 426 19.48 26.78 10.93
N THR A 427 18.91 26.39 9.80
CA THR A 427 17.66 26.95 9.25
C THR A 427 16.72 25.81 8.82
N ALA A 428 15.64 25.62 9.60
CA ALA A 428 14.76 24.45 9.51
C ALA A 428 14.23 24.18 8.09
N ILE A 429 13.62 25.19 7.47
CA ILE A 429 12.95 25.10 6.16
C ILE A 429 13.50 26.21 5.26
N ASN A 430 14.07 25.84 4.12
CA ASN A 430 14.76 26.74 3.19
C ASN A 430 14.24 26.52 1.76
N ILE A 431 13.46 27.50 1.27
CA ILE A 431 12.90 27.56 -0.08
C ILE A 431 13.60 28.71 -0.81
N LYS A 432 14.42 28.42 -1.82
CA LYS A 432 15.28 29.45 -2.47
C LYS A 432 14.70 30.08 -3.73
N THR A 433 13.54 29.64 -4.16
CA THR A 433 12.85 30.08 -5.37
C THR A 433 11.80 31.12 -5.03
N THR A 434 11.73 32.20 -5.81
CA THR A 434 10.50 32.99 -5.92
C THR A 434 9.39 32.07 -6.42
N LEU A 435 8.33 31.91 -5.63
CA LEU A 435 7.14 31.16 -6.04
C LEU A 435 6.27 32.01 -6.97
N GLY A 436 5.61 31.35 -7.93
CA GLY A 436 4.48 31.91 -8.65
C GLY A 436 3.22 31.69 -7.80
N ASP A 437 2.76 32.75 -7.15
CA ASP A 437 1.71 32.75 -6.12
C ASP A 437 2.00 31.82 -4.92
N ALA A 438 1.16 31.85 -3.87
CA ALA A 438 1.48 31.28 -2.56
C ALA A 438 1.35 29.73 -2.49
N MET A 439 2.16 29.00 -3.27
CA MET A 439 2.13 27.53 -3.36
C MET A 439 2.63 26.79 -2.11
N ALA A 440 3.37 27.44 -1.20
CA ALA A 440 3.84 26.82 0.04
C ALA A 440 3.02 27.30 1.27
N THR A 441 2.52 26.34 2.05
CA THR A 441 1.81 26.55 3.31
C THR A 441 2.61 25.94 4.46
N VAL A 442 2.94 26.75 5.47
CA VAL A 442 3.59 26.31 6.71
C VAL A 442 2.74 26.79 7.89
N ALA A 443 2.17 25.85 8.65
CA ALA A 443 1.22 26.16 9.73
C ALA A 443 1.22 25.11 10.84
N ASN A 444 0.88 25.50 12.07
CA ASN A 444 0.83 24.64 13.24
C ASN A 444 2.16 23.92 13.50
N ILE A 445 3.27 24.66 13.45
CA ILE A 445 4.62 24.13 13.66
C ILE A 445 5.30 24.70 14.90
N CYS A 446 6.18 23.91 15.51
CA CYS A 446 7.11 24.38 16.55
C CYS A 446 8.53 24.52 15.99
N MET A 447 9.23 25.60 16.35
CA MET A 447 10.63 25.84 15.99
C MET A 447 11.48 26.19 17.22
N TRP A 448 12.48 25.37 17.55
CA TRP A 448 13.36 25.61 18.70
C TRP A 448 14.86 25.56 18.36
N GLN A 449 15.63 26.51 18.89
CA GLN A 449 17.06 26.71 18.56
C GLN A 449 17.38 26.90 17.07
N LEU A 450 16.36 26.99 16.19
CA LEU A 450 16.50 27.12 14.74
C LEU A 450 16.25 28.55 14.27
N ARG A 451 17.04 29.01 13.28
CA ARG A 451 17.12 30.41 12.87
C ARG A 451 15.74 30.95 12.47
N PRO A 452 15.32 32.12 13.00
CA PRO A 452 14.08 32.75 12.59
C PRO A 452 14.14 33.33 11.16
N LYS A 453 15.31 33.29 10.49
CA LYS A 453 15.49 33.57 9.06
C LYS A 453 14.92 32.45 8.19
N MET A 454 13.62 32.33 8.31
CA MET A 454 12.73 31.98 7.23
C MET A 454 13.10 32.88 6.02
N ALA A 455 13.59 32.29 4.93
CA ALA A 455 13.93 32.99 3.68
C ALA A 455 12.77 32.91 2.67
N TRP A 456 11.86 33.89 2.68
CA TRP A 456 10.61 33.84 1.90
C TRP A 456 10.30 35.20 1.27
N LEU A 457 9.71 35.16 0.08
CA LEU A 457 8.88 36.21 -0.49
C LEU A 457 7.55 35.54 -0.88
N ASN A 458 6.42 36.03 -0.36
CA ASN A 458 5.06 35.65 -0.76
C ASN A 458 4.65 34.16 -0.53
N HIS A 459 4.81 33.57 0.67
CA HIS A 459 4.13 32.30 1.00
C HIS A 459 3.51 32.33 2.41
N THR A 460 2.53 31.47 2.67
CA THR A 460 1.72 31.50 3.90
C THR A 460 2.42 30.78 5.03
N VAL A 461 3.16 31.54 5.85
CA VAL A 461 3.61 31.11 7.18
C VAL A 461 2.63 31.66 8.22
N ARG A 462 2.05 30.78 9.04
CA ARG A 462 1.22 31.15 10.18
C ARG A 462 1.42 30.15 11.33
N ASP A 463 0.72 30.37 12.44
CA ASP A 463 0.55 29.38 13.52
C ASP A 463 1.86 28.66 13.88
N THR A 464 2.92 29.46 14.11
CA THR A 464 4.28 28.97 14.36
C THR A 464 4.71 29.36 15.78
N ILE A 465 4.83 28.37 16.65
CA ILE A 465 5.28 28.57 18.04
C ILE A 465 6.80 28.43 18.15
N ARG A 466 7.41 29.26 18.99
CA ARG A 466 8.87 29.29 19.21
C ARG A 466 9.18 29.08 20.69
N MET A 467 9.29 27.82 21.07
CA MET A 467 9.56 27.38 22.45
C MET A 467 10.33 26.07 22.44
N ASP A 468 10.95 25.72 23.56
CA ASP A 468 11.47 24.36 23.77
C ASP A 468 10.32 23.35 23.78
N PRO A 469 10.37 22.26 22.99
CA PRO A 469 9.39 21.18 23.10
C PRO A 469 9.38 20.49 24.47
N GLY A 470 10.48 20.58 25.22
CA GLY A 470 10.64 19.96 26.53
C GLY A 470 10.73 18.43 26.50
N PHE A 471 11.23 17.87 25.39
CA PHE A 471 11.34 16.44 25.15
C PHE A 471 12.05 15.69 26.30
N ALA A 472 11.54 14.51 26.65
CA ALA A 472 11.98 13.72 27.80
C ALA A 472 13.46 13.28 27.75
N ASP A 473 13.89 12.62 26.68
CA ASP A 473 15.30 12.28 26.42
C ASP A 473 15.59 12.22 24.91
N PRO A 474 15.64 13.39 24.24
CA PRO A 474 15.83 13.45 22.79
C PRO A 474 17.27 13.11 22.37
N ALA A 475 18.20 12.91 23.32
CA ALA A 475 19.55 12.42 23.02
C ALA A 475 19.54 10.90 22.76
N ASN A 476 18.72 10.15 23.51
CA ASN A 476 18.49 8.71 23.29
C ASN A 476 17.27 8.40 22.39
N GLY A 477 16.68 9.42 21.77
CA GLY A 477 15.58 9.28 20.81
C GLY A 477 14.18 9.26 21.42
N ASP A 478 14.03 9.60 22.71
CA ASP A 478 12.72 9.81 23.34
C ASP A 478 12.27 11.27 23.21
N PHE A 479 11.37 11.49 22.24
CA PHE A 479 10.80 12.81 21.97
C PHE A 479 9.50 13.06 22.74
N THR A 480 9.19 12.28 23.78
CA THR A 480 7.94 12.43 24.55
C THR A 480 7.78 13.86 25.06
N LEU A 481 6.67 14.50 24.64
CA LEU A 481 6.28 15.82 25.08
C LEU A 481 5.86 15.79 26.56
N PRO A 482 6.21 16.80 27.37
CA PRO A 482 5.91 16.80 28.79
C PRO A 482 4.44 17.13 29.07
N ALA A 483 3.95 16.71 30.25
CA ALA A 483 2.59 16.98 30.70
C ALA A 483 2.27 18.47 30.66
N GLY A 484 1.12 18.83 30.06
CA GLY A 484 0.71 20.23 29.95
C GLY A 484 1.50 21.06 28.92
N SER A 485 2.38 20.45 28.11
CA SER A 485 3.00 21.14 26.97
C SER A 485 1.91 21.67 26.02
N PRO A 486 1.93 22.95 25.63
CA PRO A 486 0.92 23.52 24.73
C PRO A 486 0.98 22.88 23.33
N LEU A 487 2.09 22.22 22.99
CA LEU A 487 2.26 21.48 21.74
C LEU A 487 1.28 20.29 21.63
N LEU A 488 0.74 19.81 22.75
CA LEU A 488 -0.24 18.71 22.82
C LEU A 488 -1.63 19.06 22.26
N THR A 489 -1.93 20.36 22.07
CA THR A 489 -3.21 20.85 21.52
C THR A 489 -3.00 21.93 20.45
N TYR A 490 -1.80 22.00 19.85
CA TYR A 490 -1.43 23.04 18.88
C TYR A 490 -1.75 22.65 17.43
N GLY A 491 -2.23 21.42 17.21
CA GLY A 491 -2.57 20.89 15.90
C GLY A 491 -3.75 21.62 15.25
N SER A 492 -3.73 21.68 13.92
CA SER A 492 -4.85 22.17 13.11
C SER A 492 -6.11 21.29 13.22
N ASP A 493 -5.98 20.08 13.77
CA ASP A 493 -7.06 19.18 14.16
C ASP A 493 -7.42 19.24 15.66
N GLY A 494 -6.76 20.11 16.43
CA GLY A 494 -6.86 20.21 17.90
C GLY A 494 -5.97 19.23 18.67
N GLY A 495 -5.18 18.40 17.97
CA GLY A 495 -4.31 17.37 18.56
C GLY A 495 -2.87 17.81 18.84
N PRO A 496 -2.00 16.84 19.20
CA PRO A 496 -0.58 17.07 19.42
C PRO A 496 0.17 17.26 18.08
N ILE A 497 1.03 18.28 18.02
CA ILE A 497 1.96 18.44 16.89
C ILE A 497 3.25 17.65 17.09
N GLY A 498 3.94 17.35 15.98
CA GLY A 498 5.03 16.38 15.95
C GLY A 498 4.53 15.00 15.55
N ASP A 499 5.42 14.00 15.59
CA ASP A 499 5.02 12.61 15.53
C ASP A 499 4.18 12.25 16.78
N ARG A 500 2.94 11.82 16.55
CA ARG A 500 1.94 11.53 17.59
C ARG A 500 2.36 10.40 18.54
N ARG A 501 3.33 9.56 18.16
CA ARG A 501 3.93 8.53 19.03
C ARG A 501 4.52 9.11 20.32
N TRP A 502 4.81 10.41 20.33
CA TRP A 502 5.45 11.14 21.43
C TRP A 502 4.51 12.13 22.15
N ALA A 503 3.20 12.04 21.91
CA ALA A 503 2.22 12.77 22.71
C ALA A 503 2.27 12.26 24.16
N PHE A 504 2.10 13.16 25.14
CA PHE A 504 2.29 12.85 26.55
C PHE A 504 1.41 11.67 27.01
N ASN A 505 2.06 10.67 27.63
CA ASN A 505 1.42 9.46 28.09
C ASN A 505 0.60 9.73 29.38
N ALA A 506 -0.67 10.10 29.21
CA ALA A 506 -1.66 10.15 30.29
C ALA A 506 -1.89 8.72 30.85
N SER A 507 -1.03 8.33 31.78
CA SER A 507 -0.74 6.91 32.09
C SER A 507 -1.81 6.25 32.98
N ALA A 508 -2.99 6.01 32.42
CA ALA A 508 -4.09 5.31 33.09
C ALA A 508 -5.07 4.54 32.15
N VAL A 509 -4.68 4.26 30.90
CA VAL A 509 -5.35 3.27 30.02
C VAL A 509 -4.25 2.34 29.47
N GLU A 510 -4.62 1.12 29.10
CA GLU A 510 -3.68 0.11 28.58
C GLU A 510 -2.89 0.64 27.36
N ARG A 511 -1.64 0.20 27.22
CA ARG A 511 -0.82 0.51 26.03
C ARG A 511 -1.62 0.13 24.78
N PRO A 512 -1.90 1.05 23.84
CA PRO A 512 -2.59 0.69 22.62
C PRO A 512 -1.68 -0.14 21.71
N SER A 513 -1.78 -1.46 21.86
CA SER A 513 -1.97 -2.28 20.66
C SER A 513 -3.07 -1.63 19.83
N PHE A 514 -2.95 -1.57 18.50
CA PHE A 514 -3.85 -0.79 17.66
C PHE A 514 -5.22 -1.48 17.47
N GLN A 515 -5.92 -1.70 18.57
CA GLN A 515 -7.36 -1.91 18.65
C GLN A 515 -8.03 -0.53 18.55
N PRO A 516 -8.84 -0.27 17.52
CA PRO A 516 -9.68 0.91 17.45
C PRO A 516 -10.62 0.95 18.66
N GLU A 517 -10.60 2.01 19.46
CA GLU A 517 -11.40 2.13 20.70
C GLU A 517 -12.92 2.03 20.47
N GLY A 518 -13.38 2.17 19.22
CA GLY A 518 -14.78 2.10 18.83
C GLY A 518 -15.04 1.27 17.57
N PHE A 519 -16.30 0.83 17.44
CA PHE A 519 -16.84 0.24 16.22
C PHE A 519 -17.12 1.33 15.18
N GLU A 520 -16.15 1.53 14.28
CA GLU A 520 -16.15 2.61 13.29
C GLU A 520 -16.38 2.12 11.86
N LEU A 521 -16.95 3.01 11.04
CA LEU A 521 -17.05 2.88 9.60
C LEU A 521 -16.62 4.22 9.00
N ALA A 522 -15.45 4.25 8.36
CA ALA A 522 -14.92 5.44 7.71
C ALA A 522 -15.78 5.81 6.49
N GLN A 523 -15.62 7.05 6.01
CA GLN A 523 -16.14 7.39 4.69
C GLN A 523 -15.27 6.73 3.62
N ASN A 524 -15.90 6.07 2.66
CA ASN A 524 -15.24 5.45 1.52
C ASN A 524 -14.47 6.49 0.69
N TYR A 525 -13.33 6.09 0.14
CA TYR A 525 -12.46 6.97 -0.63
C TYR A 525 -11.98 6.29 -1.94
N PRO A 526 -12.03 6.97 -3.10
CA PRO A 526 -12.66 8.28 -3.34
C PRO A 526 -14.19 8.23 -3.16
N ASN A 527 -14.82 9.40 -3.05
CA ASN A 527 -16.28 9.56 -3.06
C ASN A 527 -16.65 11.01 -3.47
N PRO A 528 -17.34 11.26 -4.60
CA PRO A 528 -17.84 10.29 -5.58
C PRO A 528 -16.75 9.40 -6.19
N PHE A 529 -17.13 8.26 -6.77
CA PHE A 529 -16.17 7.26 -7.26
C PHE A 529 -16.54 6.68 -8.64
N ASN A 530 -15.51 6.31 -9.42
CA ASN A 530 -15.62 5.63 -10.71
C ASN A 530 -14.47 4.63 -10.91
N PRO A 531 -14.72 3.35 -11.21
CA PRO A 531 -15.87 2.53 -10.80
C PRO A 531 -15.60 1.86 -9.43
N ALA A 532 -14.46 2.16 -8.78
CA ALA A 532 -14.00 1.52 -7.55
C ALA A 532 -13.74 2.52 -6.41
N THR A 533 -13.90 2.06 -5.16
CA THR A 533 -13.68 2.84 -3.93
C THR A 533 -13.28 1.91 -2.79
N THR A 534 -12.51 2.39 -1.82
CA THR A 534 -12.11 1.61 -0.64
C THR A 534 -12.96 2.02 0.57
N ILE A 535 -13.62 1.05 1.18
CA ILE A 535 -14.35 1.20 2.46
C ILE A 535 -13.42 0.72 3.58
N SER A 536 -13.10 1.61 4.51
CA SER A 536 -12.34 1.25 5.72
C SER A 536 -13.27 1.14 6.93
N PHE A 537 -13.04 0.18 7.82
CA PHE A 537 -13.76 0.04 9.08
C PHE A 537 -12.85 -0.46 10.20
N ALA A 538 -13.29 -0.27 11.45
CA ALA A 538 -12.46 -0.49 12.63
C ALA A 538 -13.23 -1.32 13.68
N LEU A 539 -12.59 -2.34 14.24
CA LEU A 539 -13.19 -3.28 15.20
C LEU A 539 -12.40 -3.29 16.52
N PRO A 540 -13.01 -2.96 17.68
CA PRO A 540 -12.31 -3.01 18.97
C PRO A 540 -11.93 -4.43 19.38
N VAL A 541 -12.80 -5.40 19.11
CA VAL A 541 -12.60 -6.82 19.41
C VAL A 541 -12.88 -7.67 18.18
N ALA A 542 -12.32 -8.89 18.15
CA ALA A 542 -12.60 -9.87 17.12
C ALA A 542 -14.09 -10.27 17.13
N GLN A 543 -14.78 -10.13 16.00
CA GLN A 543 -16.24 -10.28 15.95
C GLN A 543 -16.76 -10.60 14.55
N THR A 544 -17.95 -11.18 14.47
CA THR A 544 -18.61 -11.47 13.19
C THR A 544 -19.12 -10.19 12.54
N VAL A 545 -18.53 -9.84 11.40
CA VAL A 545 -18.86 -8.67 10.58
C VAL A 545 -19.71 -9.08 9.38
N ARG A 546 -20.66 -8.22 9.02
CA ARG A 546 -21.29 -8.16 7.71
C ARG A 546 -21.20 -6.72 7.15
N LEU A 547 -20.47 -6.53 6.06
CA LEU A 547 -20.42 -5.27 5.30
C LEU A 547 -21.14 -5.48 3.97
N ALA A 548 -22.25 -4.77 3.76
CA ALA A 548 -23.08 -4.89 2.56
C ALA A 548 -23.47 -3.53 1.98
N VAL A 549 -23.69 -3.49 0.66
CA VAL A 549 -24.08 -2.31 -0.13
C VAL A 549 -25.54 -2.44 -0.54
N TYR A 550 -26.27 -1.34 -0.43
CA TYR A 550 -27.68 -1.20 -0.74
C TYR A 550 -27.90 -0.06 -1.74
N ASP A 551 -28.88 -0.24 -2.65
CA ASP A 551 -29.32 0.83 -3.55
C ASP A 551 -30.30 1.81 -2.87
N GLY A 552 -30.73 2.84 -3.60
CA GLY A 552 -31.72 3.82 -3.14
C GLY A 552 -33.12 3.26 -2.84
N LEU A 553 -33.39 1.97 -3.14
CA LEU A 553 -34.62 1.26 -2.76
C LEU A 553 -34.40 0.31 -1.56
N GLY A 554 -33.19 0.31 -0.96
CA GLY A 554 -32.83 -0.55 0.16
C GLY A 554 -32.58 -2.01 -0.23
N ARG A 555 -32.39 -2.32 -1.52
CA ARG A 555 -32.08 -3.69 -1.99
C ARG A 555 -30.58 -3.93 -1.86
N GLU A 556 -30.17 -5.07 -1.30
CA GLU A 556 -28.75 -5.45 -1.24
C GLU A 556 -28.23 -5.72 -2.66
N VAL A 557 -27.20 -4.98 -3.09
CA VAL A 557 -26.58 -5.09 -4.42
C VAL A 557 -25.19 -5.70 -4.40
N ALA A 558 -24.51 -5.69 -3.25
CA ALA A 558 -23.24 -6.38 -3.04
C ALA A 558 -23.03 -6.73 -1.56
N LEU A 559 -22.38 -7.87 -1.31
CA LEU A 559 -21.86 -8.28 -0.01
C LEU A 559 -20.34 -8.24 -0.09
N LEU A 560 -19.69 -7.38 0.71
CA LEU A 560 -18.27 -7.07 0.60
C LEU A 560 -17.41 -7.81 1.63
N ALA A 561 -17.94 -8.00 2.84
CA ALA A 561 -17.34 -8.79 3.90
C ALA A 561 -18.43 -9.54 4.69
N SER A 562 -18.15 -10.80 5.05
CA SER A 562 -19.09 -11.63 5.82
C SER A 562 -18.35 -12.77 6.51
N GLY A 563 -18.08 -12.65 7.81
CA GLY A 563 -17.33 -13.66 8.58
C GLY A 563 -16.81 -13.12 9.91
N LEU A 564 -16.02 -13.93 10.62
CA LEU A 564 -15.26 -13.48 11.79
C LEU A 564 -14.05 -12.66 11.31
N TYR A 565 -13.93 -11.42 11.79
CA TYR A 565 -12.76 -10.56 11.55
C TYR A 565 -12.06 -10.29 12.89
N PRO A 566 -10.71 -10.24 12.94
CA PRO A 566 -9.97 -9.91 14.16
C PRO A 566 -10.15 -8.44 14.55
N ALA A 567 -9.78 -8.10 15.79
CA ALA A 567 -9.65 -6.71 16.21
C ALA A 567 -8.65 -5.96 15.32
N GLY A 568 -8.81 -4.64 15.17
CA GLY A 568 -7.99 -3.81 14.30
C GLY A 568 -8.77 -3.10 13.19
N SER A 569 -8.04 -2.46 12.28
CA SER A 569 -8.57 -1.73 11.13
C SER A 569 -8.50 -2.54 9.85
N HIS A 570 -9.61 -2.56 9.11
CA HIS A 570 -9.83 -3.36 7.90
C HIS A 570 -10.13 -2.45 6.71
N ARG A 571 -9.67 -2.84 5.52
CA ARG A 571 -9.93 -2.14 4.26
C ARG A 571 -10.50 -3.13 3.26
N ILE A 572 -11.66 -2.81 2.68
CA ILE A 572 -12.34 -3.63 1.67
C ILE A 572 -12.57 -2.77 0.43
N GLU A 573 -12.09 -3.24 -0.72
CA GLU A 573 -12.35 -2.60 -2.00
C GLU A 573 -13.75 -2.94 -2.52
N PHE A 574 -14.42 -1.95 -3.10
CA PHE A 574 -15.71 -2.12 -3.77
C PHE A 574 -15.63 -1.63 -5.20
N ALA A 575 -15.65 -2.56 -6.16
CA ALA A 575 -15.78 -2.28 -7.59
C ALA A 575 -17.24 -2.42 -8.02
N ALA A 576 -17.90 -1.30 -8.34
CA ALA A 576 -19.33 -1.22 -8.64
C ALA A 576 -19.67 -1.64 -10.09
N LYS A 577 -19.08 -2.73 -10.57
CA LYS A 577 -19.17 -3.19 -11.96
C LYS A 577 -20.60 -3.62 -12.32
N GLY A 578 -21.25 -2.89 -13.22
CA GLY A 578 -22.62 -3.16 -13.67
C GLY A 578 -23.72 -2.52 -12.80
N LEU A 579 -23.37 -1.68 -11.82
CA LEU A 579 -24.31 -0.84 -11.08
C LEU A 579 -24.44 0.53 -11.77
N SER A 580 -25.64 1.10 -11.81
CA SER A 580 -25.90 2.42 -12.44
C SER A 580 -25.41 3.58 -11.57
N SER A 581 -24.88 4.64 -12.19
CA SER A 581 -24.53 5.90 -11.51
C SER A 581 -25.67 6.40 -10.61
N GLY A 582 -25.36 6.79 -9.36
CA GLY A 582 -26.36 7.14 -8.36
C GLY A 582 -25.89 7.03 -6.91
N LEU A 583 -26.83 7.25 -5.97
CA LEU A 583 -26.60 7.15 -4.53
C LEU A 583 -26.73 5.70 -4.04
N TYR A 584 -25.68 5.22 -3.37
CA TYR A 584 -25.63 3.94 -2.68
C TYR A 584 -25.37 4.13 -1.19
N VAL A 585 -25.78 3.14 -0.41
CA VAL A 585 -25.66 3.11 1.06
C VAL A 585 -24.92 1.84 1.45
N TYR A 586 -23.83 1.95 2.19
CA TYR A 586 -23.13 0.78 2.74
C TYR A 586 -23.32 0.71 4.25
N LYS A 587 -23.57 -0.51 4.73
CA LYS A 587 -23.85 -0.81 6.13
C LYS A 587 -22.89 -1.87 6.64
N LEU A 588 -22.17 -1.52 7.70
CA LEU A 588 -21.37 -2.42 8.52
C LEU A 588 -22.22 -2.88 9.70
N THR A 589 -22.29 -4.18 9.96
CA THR A 589 -23.01 -4.77 11.10
C THR A 589 -22.06 -5.71 11.83
N ALA A 590 -21.90 -5.55 13.14
CA ALA A 590 -21.07 -6.41 13.97
C ALA A 590 -21.57 -6.40 15.43
N ALA A 591 -21.52 -7.55 16.11
CA ALA A 591 -21.99 -7.73 17.50
C ALA A 591 -23.37 -7.10 17.83
N GLY A 592 -24.30 -7.08 16.87
CA GLY A 592 -25.62 -6.46 17.00
C GLY A 592 -25.65 -4.93 16.77
N GLN A 593 -24.51 -4.25 16.80
CA GLN A 593 -24.39 -2.86 16.37
C GLN A 593 -24.38 -2.73 14.84
N SER A 594 -24.72 -1.55 14.32
CA SER A 594 -24.46 -1.24 12.91
C SER A 594 -24.14 0.23 12.66
N ARG A 595 -23.25 0.48 11.68
CA ARG A 595 -22.92 1.80 11.15
C ARG A 595 -23.29 1.85 9.67
N THR A 596 -23.74 3.02 9.21
CA THR A 596 -24.24 3.21 7.85
C THR A 596 -23.68 4.52 7.29
N LYS A 597 -23.20 4.49 6.05
CA LYS A 597 -22.62 5.65 5.34
C LYS A 597 -23.13 5.69 3.89
N LYS A 598 -22.94 6.83 3.21
CA LYS A 598 -23.45 7.11 1.85
C LYS A 598 -22.30 7.29 0.87
N MET A 599 -22.43 6.72 -0.32
CA MET A 599 -21.49 6.88 -1.43
C MET A 599 -22.19 7.20 -2.75
N VAL A 600 -21.52 7.99 -3.59
CA VAL A 600 -22.03 8.36 -4.92
C VAL A 600 -21.19 7.68 -5.99
N LEU A 601 -21.81 6.74 -6.71
CA LEU A 601 -21.22 6.14 -7.90
C LEU A 601 -21.45 7.07 -9.10
N MET A 602 -20.39 7.37 -9.83
CA MET A 602 -20.48 8.01 -11.14
C MET A 602 -19.73 7.12 -12.13
N GLN A 603 -20.39 6.19 -12.81
CA GLN A 603 -19.85 5.60 -14.05
C GLN A 603 -19.90 6.64 -15.17
#